data_AF-A0A0G2FW66-F1
#
_entry.id   AF-A0A0G2FW66-F1
#
_cell.length_a   1.000
_cell.length_b   1.000
_cell.length_c   1.000
_cell.angle_alpha   90.00
_cell.angle_beta   90.00
_cell.angle_gamma   90.00
#
_symmetry.space_group_name_H-M   'P 1'
#
loop_
_entity.id
_entity.type
_entity.pdbx_description
1 polymer ?
#
loop_
_entity_poly.entity_id
_entity_poly.type
_entity_poly.pdbx_seq_one_letter_code
_entity_poly.pdbx_strand_id
1 'polypeptide(L)'
;MQDHDDSTINGNRYIPFTELIRLQETAADGTSSFKSVAKAFAPGGGTAAYGGHVFAQAAWAAAQTVEDGFVVHNVTGYFTLPGNTAYPFIYREHNKTGVCFTCTCSFKKEEAAGSVDCQDRTDLWEKYKEVLGNRRPDEWPEAPGVDSPW
;
A
#
# COMPACT_ATOMS: atom_id res chain seq x y z
N MET A 1 18.33 15.62 7.91
CA MET A 1 16.90 15.55 8.26
C MET A 1 16.83 14.90 9.63
N GLN A 2 16.36 15.62 10.65
CA GLN A 2 16.25 15.07 11.99
C GLN A 2 15.06 14.12 12.02
N ASP A 3 15.32 12.83 12.24
CA ASP A 3 14.31 11.87 12.65
C ASP A 3 13.75 12.35 14.00
N HIS A 4 12.66 13.11 13.96
CA HIS A 4 11.85 13.34 15.14
C HIS A 4 11.37 11.97 15.60
N ASP A 5 11.76 11.57 16.82
CA ASP A 5 11.33 10.31 17.45
C ASP A 5 9.81 10.37 17.65
N ASP A 6 9.09 9.96 16.60
CA ASP A 6 7.65 9.87 16.58
C ASP A 6 7.26 8.68 17.46
N SER A 7 6.86 8.94 18.70
CA SER A 7 6.50 7.93 19.71
C SER A 7 5.13 7.29 19.48
N THR A 8 4.44 7.64 18.38
CA THR A 8 3.14 7.05 18.04
C THR A 8 3.23 5.56 17.76
N ILE A 9 2.20 4.82 18.16
CA ILE A 9 2.13 3.35 17.95
C ILE A 9 1.62 2.97 16.55
N ASN A 10 1.14 3.95 15.77
CA ASN A 10 0.67 3.78 14.40
C ASN A 10 0.76 5.11 13.62
N GLY A 11 0.56 5.03 12.31
CA GLY A 11 0.56 6.17 11.40
C GLY A 11 -0.81 6.80 11.19
N ASN A 12 -1.75 6.72 12.14
CA ASN A 12 -3.14 7.22 11.99
C ASN A 12 -3.21 8.75 12.01
N ARG A 13 -2.61 9.36 11.00
CA ARG A 13 -2.72 10.77 10.67
C ARG A 13 -2.99 10.88 9.17
N TYR A 14 -3.69 11.93 8.78
CA TYR A 14 -3.88 12.19 7.36
C TYR A 14 -2.53 12.52 6.69
N ILE A 15 -2.21 11.79 5.64
CA ILE A 15 -1.16 12.11 4.67
C ILE A 15 -1.69 11.83 3.26
N PRO A 16 -1.23 12.55 2.23
CA PRO A 16 -1.62 12.25 0.86
C PRO A 16 -1.30 10.80 0.48
N PHE A 17 -2.14 10.16 -0.33
CA PHE A 17 -1.93 8.77 -0.76
C PHE A 17 -0.57 8.55 -1.42
N THR A 18 -0.10 9.53 -2.22
CA THR A 18 1.22 9.52 -2.85
C THR A 18 2.37 9.55 -1.85
N GLU A 19 2.18 10.16 -0.68
CA GLU A 19 3.13 10.13 0.42
C GLU A 19 3.05 8.79 1.17
N LEU A 20 1.83 8.32 1.44
CA LEU A 20 1.58 7.05 2.13
C LEU A 20 2.22 5.86 1.40
N ILE A 21 2.07 5.79 0.07
CA ILE A 21 2.59 4.69 -0.73
C ILE A 21 4.09 4.85 -1.07
N ARG A 22 4.68 6.02 -0.82
CA ARG A 22 6.07 6.29 -1.21
C ARG A 22 7.02 5.37 -0.46
N LEU A 23 7.99 4.87 -1.21
CA LEU A 23 9.10 4.09 -0.70
C LEU A 23 10.41 4.84 -0.96
N GLN A 24 11.31 4.76 0.00
CA GLN A 24 12.69 5.19 -0.14
C GLN A 24 13.53 3.95 -0.47
N GLU A 25 14.25 3.98 -1.58
CA GLU A 25 15.25 2.96 -1.86
C GLU A 25 16.39 3.05 -0.85
N THR A 26 16.78 1.88 -0.36
CA THR A 26 17.86 1.67 0.60
C THR A 26 18.79 0.64 -0.01
N ALA A 27 19.98 1.08 -0.41
CA ALA A 27 21.01 0.16 -0.86
C ALA A 27 21.57 -0.57 0.36
N ALA A 28 21.08 -1.79 0.61
CA ALA A 28 21.63 -2.70 1.59
C ALA A 28 22.26 -3.87 0.83
N ASP A 29 23.58 -4.04 0.97
CA ASP A 29 24.30 -5.26 0.58
C ASP A 29 24.20 -5.67 -0.90
N GLY A 30 23.95 -4.71 -1.81
CA GLY A 30 23.87 -4.96 -3.26
C GLY A 30 22.53 -5.51 -3.75
N THR A 31 21.52 -5.60 -2.87
CA THR A 31 20.15 -5.97 -3.22
C THR A 31 19.21 -4.76 -3.06
N SER A 32 18.27 -4.57 -3.98
CA SER A 32 17.25 -3.52 -3.86
C SER A 32 16.37 -3.77 -2.64
N SER A 33 16.39 -2.83 -1.69
CA SER A 33 15.54 -2.84 -0.51
C SER A 33 14.80 -1.51 -0.43
N PHE A 34 13.51 -1.54 -0.14
CA PHE A 34 12.66 -0.35 -0.12
C PHE A 34 12.04 -0.17 1.25
N LYS A 35 12.09 1.04 1.80
CA LYS A 35 11.53 1.36 3.12
C LYS A 35 10.37 2.34 2.98
N SER A 36 9.25 2.08 3.66
CA SER A 36 8.15 3.04 3.75
C SER A 36 8.62 4.35 4.39
N VAL A 37 8.20 5.48 3.83
CA VAL A 37 8.53 6.81 4.41
C VAL A 37 7.62 7.20 5.58
N ALA A 38 6.49 6.50 5.72
CA ALA A 38 5.50 6.72 6.78
C ALA A 38 5.21 5.42 7.53
N LYS A 39 4.76 5.55 8.79
CA LYS A 39 4.15 4.45 9.54
C LYS A 39 2.83 4.06 8.89
N ALA A 40 2.48 2.79 8.98
CA ALA A 40 1.25 2.29 8.41
C ALA A 40 0.03 2.73 9.21
N PHE A 41 -1.07 2.92 8.49
CA PHE A 41 -2.39 3.07 9.06
C PHE A 41 -2.82 1.77 9.76
N ALA A 42 -3.40 1.91 10.95
CA ALA A 42 -3.97 0.85 11.76
C ALA A 42 -5.48 1.07 11.91
N PRO A 43 -6.33 0.24 11.28
CA PRO A 43 -7.78 0.36 11.44
C PRO A 43 -8.18 0.33 12.92
N GLY A 44 -8.99 1.28 13.37
CA GLY A 44 -9.45 1.37 14.77
C GLY A 44 -8.36 1.78 15.77
N GLY A 45 -7.22 2.31 15.30
CA GLY A 45 -6.15 2.82 16.16
C GLY A 45 -5.31 1.74 16.85
N GLY A 46 -5.40 0.49 16.40
CA GLY A 46 -4.63 -0.63 16.98
C GLY A 46 -3.14 -0.64 16.59
N THR A 47 -2.53 -1.82 16.69
CA THR A 47 -1.11 -2.07 16.36
C THR A 47 -0.92 -2.92 15.10
N ALA A 48 -2.02 -3.36 14.48
CA ALA A 48 -2.03 -4.16 13.26
C ALA A 48 -2.26 -3.27 12.04
N ALA A 49 -1.35 -3.34 11.08
CA ALA A 49 -1.43 -2.57 9.85
C ALA A 49 -2.61 -3.00 8.97
N TYR A 50 -3.19 -2.03 8.25
CA TYR A 50 -4.12 -2.33 7.16
C TYR A 50 -3.42 -3.15 6.07
N GLY A 51 -3.87 -4.38 5.85
CA GLY A 51 -3.23 -5.31 4.91
C GLY A 51 -3.16 -4.79 3.47
N GLY A 52 -4.17 -4.04 3.02
CA GLY A 52 -4.19 -3.44 1.68
C GLY A 52 -3.05 -2.44 1.45
N HIS A 53 -2.63 -1.71 2.50
CA HIS A 53 -1.48 -0.80 2.43
C HIS A 53 -0.17 -1.57 2.23
N VAL A 54 0.06 -2.61 3.04
CA VAL A 54 1.27 -3.46 2.94
C VAL A 54 1.32 -4.17 1.58
N PHE A 55 0.18 -4.67 1.12
CA PHE A 55 0.05 -5.31 -0.20
C PHE A 55 0.40 -4.34 -1.33
N ALA A 56 -0.18 -3.13 -1.32
CA ALA A 56 0.05 -2.14 -2.37
C ALA A 56 1.51 -1.66 -2.40
N GLN A 57 2.12 -1.41 -1.24
CA GLN A 57 3.53 -1.04 -1.17
C GLN A 57 4.45 -2.19 -1.63
N ALA A 58 4.12 -3.45 -1.34
CA ALA A 58 4.90 -4.59 -1.84
C ALA A 58 4.87 -4.69 -3.37
N ALA A 59 3.71 -4.50 -3.98
CA ALA A 59 3.57 -4.43 -5.44
C ALA A 59 4.35 -3.23 -6.02
N TRP A 60 4.29 -2.08 -5.34
CA TRP A 60 5.04 -0.88 -5.74
C TRP A 60 6.57 -1.04 -5.60
N ALA A 61 7.04 -1.74 -4.58
CA ALA A 61 8.45 -2.08 -4.42
C ALA A 61 8.93 -2.97 -5.58
N ALA A 62 8.17 -4.01 -5.93
CA ALA A 62 8.49 -4.89 -7.05
C ALA A 62 8.45 -4.16 -8.41
N ALA A 63 7.54 -3.20 -8.57
CA ALA A 63 7.45 -2.41 -9.80
C ALA A 63 8.69 -1.51 -10.01
N GLN A 64 9.37 -1.10 -8.94
CA GLN A 64 10.59 -0.30 -9.04
C GLN A 64 11.83 -1.12 -9.43
N THR A 65 11.74 -2.46 -9.47
CA THR A 65 12.85 -3.34 -9.87
C THR A 65 12.76 -3.83 -11.31
N VAL A 66 11.72 -3.43 -12.05
CA VAL A 66 11.52 -3.79 -13.46
C VAL A 66 11.73 -2.57 -14.36
N GLU A 67 12.10 -2.81 -15.61
CA GLU A 67 12.24 -1.75 -16.62
C GLU A 67 10.88 -1.12 -16.97
N ASP A 68 10.92 0.08 -17.53
CA ASP A 68 9.74 0.76 -18.05
C ASP A 68 9.04 -0.06 -19.15
N GLY A 69 7.72 0.10 -19.27
CA GLY A 69 6.89 -0.60 -20.27
C GLY A 69 6.29 -1.94 -19.81
N PHE A 70 6.52 -2.30 -18.55
CA PHE A 70 5.85 -3.40 -17.88
C PHE A 70 4.72 -2.91 -16.96
N VAL A 71 3.63 -3.67 -16.93
CA VAL A 71 2.48 -3.44 -16.03
C VAL A 71 2.31 -4.65 -15.12
N VAL A 72 1.89 -4.39 -13.87
CA VAL A 72 1.53 -5.46 -12.93
C VAL A 72 0.33 -6.22 -13.49
N HIS A 73 0.48 -7.54 -13.67
CA HIS A 73 -0.58 -8.41 -14.14
C HIS A 73 -1.23 -9.21 -13.00
N ASN A 74 -0.42 -9.68 -12.07
CA ASN A 74 -0.88 -10.50 -10.95
C ASN A 74 -0.01 -10.25 -9.72
N VAL A 75 -0.64 -10.27 -8.56
CA VAL A 75 0.05 -10.26 -7.27
C VAL A 75 -0.61 -11.33 -6.40
N THR A 76 0.17 -12.28 -5.94
CA THR A 76 -0.30 -13.34 -5.03
C THR A 76 0.57 -13.33 -3.79
N GLY A 77 -0.03 -13.31 -2.61
CA GLY A 77 0.71 -13.23 -1.37
C GLY A 77 -0.06 -13.77 -0.16
N TYR A 78 0.68 -13.93 0.93
CA TYR A 78 0.19 -14.47 2.20
C TYR A 78 0.62 -13.56 3.34
N PHE A 79 -0.32 -13.24 4.22
CA PHE A 79 -0.06 -12.58 5.50
C PHE A 79 0.30 -13.64 6.53
N THR A 80 1.53 -13.61 7.00
CA THR A 80 2.08 -14.60 7.94
C THR A 80 2.06 -14.11 9.38
N LEU A 81 2.13 -12.79 9.59
CA LEU A 81 2.06 -12.14 10.90
C LEU A 81 1.31 -10.80 10.81
N PRO A 82 0.71 -10.31 11.91
CA PRO A 82 0.23 -8.93 11.97
C PRO A 82 1.37 -7.95 11.71
N GLY A 83 1.14 -6.95 10.86
CA GLY A 83 2.12 -5.91 10.59
C GLY A 83 2.20 -4.91 11.75
N ASN A 84 3.39 -4.74 12.35
CA ASN A 84 3.59 -3.81 13.47
C ASN A 84 3.64 -2.36 12.98
N THR A 85 2.63 -1.57 13.32
CA THR A 85 2.45 -0.18 12.84
C THR A 85 3.36 0.84 13.52
N ALA A 86 4.06 0.46 14.58
CA ALA A 86 5.01 1.35 15.26
C ALA A 86 6.25 1.63 14.40
N TYR A 87 6.52 0.78 13.40
CA TYR A 87 7.71 0.87 12.55
C TYR A 87 7.31 0.93 11.07
N PRO A 88 8.03 1.69 10.24
CA PRO A 88 7.87 1.63 8.79
C PRO A 88 8.26 0.25 8.24
N PHE A 89 7.57 -0.20 7.19
CA PHE A 89 7.84 -1.49 6.56
C PHE A 89 9.08 -1.45 5.66
N ILE A 90 9.71 -2.61 5.51
CA ILE A 90 10.85 -2.83 4.62
C ILE A 90 10.50 -3.97 3.66
N TYR A 91 10.62 -3.70 2.36
CA TYR A 91 10.34 -4.62 1.26
C TYR A 91 11.64 -5.03 0.59
N ARG A 92 11.90 -6.33 0.52
CA ARG A 92 13.13 -6.92 -0.03
C ARG A 92 12.95 -8.42 -0.26
N GLU A 93 13.93 -9.05 -0.89
CA GLU A 93 13.88 -10.48 -1.18
C GLU A 93 13.69 -11.39 0.06
N HIS A 94 13.00 -12.49 -0.18
CA HIS A 94 12.58 -13.48 0.81
C HIS A 94 13.77 -14.24 1.39
N ASN A 95 14.30 -13.82 2.55
CA ASN A 95 15.35 -14.56 3.26
C ASN A 95 15.58 -14.18 4.73
N LYS A 96 14.62 -13.54 5.41
CA LYS A 96 14.78 -13.19 6.85
C LYS A 96 13.55 -13.61 7.66
N THR A 97 13.76 -13.82 8.96
CA THR A 97 12.70 -14.10 9.93
C THR A 97 11.88 -12.83 10.22
N GLY A 98 10.67 -13.00 10.76
CA GLY A 98 9.80 -11.87 11.14
C GLY A 98 9.08 -11.19 9.96
N VAL A 99 8.88 -11.91 8.85
CA VAL A 99 8.12 -11.41 7.70
C VAL A 99 6.63 -11.43 8.04
N CYS A 100 5.95 -10.29 7.87
CA CYS A 100 4.50 -10.15 8.05
C CYS A 100 3.71 -10.44 6.77
N PHE A 101 4.32 -10.22 5.61
CA PHE A 101 3.71 -10.44 4.31
C PHE A 101 4.76 -10.87 3.30
N THR A 102 4.43 -11.90 2.52
CA THR A 102 5.23 -12.35 1.39
C THR A 102 4.36 -12.39 0.13
N CYS A 103 4.89 -11.98 -1.01
CA CYS A 103 4.17 -12.03 -2.27
C CYS A 103 5.09 -12.25 -3.47
N THR A 104 4.49 -12.80 -4.53
CA THR A 104 5.05 -12.86 -5.87
C THR A 104 4.26 -11.89 -6.75
N CYS A 105 4.97 -10.97 -7.41
CA CYS A 105 4.41 -10.07 -8.40
C CYS A 105 4.81 -10.54 -9.80
N SER A 106 3.85 -10.62 -10.72
CA SER A 106 4.09 -10.93 -12.12
C SER A 106 3.79 -9.72 -12.99
N PHE A 107 4.70 -9.43 -13.91
CA PHE A 107 4.63 -8.29 -14.81
C PHE A 107 4.45 -8.77 -16.24
N LYS A 108 3.68 -8.02 -17.03
CA LYS A 108 3.52 -8.25 -18.47
C LYS A 108 3.77 -6.96 -19.23
N LYS A 109 4.08 -7.05 -20.52
CA LYS A 109 4.08 -5.87 -21.39
C LYS A 109 2.64 -5.37 -21.55
N GLU A 110 2.51 -4.06 -21.71
CA GLU A 110 1.23 -3.46 -22.07
C GLU A 110 0.71 -4.06 -23.38
N GLU A 111 -0.58 -4.41 -23.41
CA GLU A 111 -1.25 -4.89 -24.61
C GLU A 111 -1.73 -3.67 -25.42
N ALA A 112 -1.63 -3.75 -26.74
CA ALA A 112 -2.11 -2.67 -27.60
C ALA A 112 -3.60 -2.40 -27.35
N ALA A 113 -3.98 -1.12 -27.35
CA ALA A 113 -5.35 -0.67 -27.19
C ALA A 113 -6.27 -1.44 -28.16
N GLY A 114 -7.23 -2.20 -27.62
CA GLY A 114 -8.12 -3.07 -28.38
C GLY A 114 -8.17 -4.53 -27.92
N SER A 115 -7.37 -4.94 -26.92
CA SER A 115 -7.72 -6.14 -26.15
C SER A 115 -9.04 -5.91 -25.42
N VAL A 116 -9.82 -6.98 -25.21
CA VAL A 116 -11.20 -6.92 -24.73
C VAL A 116 -11.24 -6.26 -23.35
N ASP A 117 -11.48 -4.94 -23.33
CA ASP A 117 -11.81 -4.23 -22.11
C ASP A 117 -13.27 -4.51 -21.81
N CYS A 118 -13.52 -5.40 -20.85
CA CYS A 118 -14.86 -5.73 -20.39
C CYS A 118 -15.37 -4.76 -19.31
N GLN A 119 -14.57 -3.75 -18.93
CA GLN A 119 -14.99 -2.73 -17.98
C GLN A 119 -15.52 -1.50 -18.71
N ASP A 120 -16.73 -1.07 -18.36
CA ASP A 120 -17.25 0.20 -18.84
C ASP A 120 -16.44 1.36 -18.25
N ARG A 121 -15.88 2.19 -19.13
CA ARG A 121 -15.23 3.45 -18.73
C ARG A 121 -16.27 4.36 -18.08
N THR A 122 -16.22 4.44 -16.75
CA THR A 122 -17.14 5.26 -15.97
C THR A 122 -16.37 6.27 -15.13
N ASP A 123 -16.78 7.54 -15.20
CA ASP A 123 -16.32 8.54 -14.25
C ASP A 123 -16.97 8.28 -12.88
N LEU A 124 -16.16 7.88 -11.90
CA LEU A 124 -16.61 7.57 -10.55
C LEU A 124 -17.12 8.81 -9.81
N TRP A 125 -16.55 10.00 -10.08
CA TRP A 125 -16.95 11.24 -9.43
C TRP A 125 -18.32 11.69 -9.91
N GLU A 126 -18.60 11.54 -11.21
CA GLU A 126 -19.94 11.81 -11.75
C GLU A 126 -20.93 10.72 -11.32
N LYS A 127 -20.57 9.43 -11.43
CA LYS A 127 -21.47 8.32 -11.07
C LYS A 127 -21.89 8.33 -9.61
N TYR A 128 -20.97 8.65 -8.70
CA TYR A 128 -21.21 8.62 -7.25
C TYR A 128 -21.26 10.03 -6.63
N LYS A 129 -21.52 11.06 -7.44
CA LYS A 129 -21.55 12.47 -6.99
C LYS A 129 -22.47 12.71 -5.79
N GLU A 130 -23.61 12.03 -5.76
CA GLU A 130 -24.60 12.14 -4.67
C GLU A 130 -24.04 11.62 -3.35
N VAL A 131 -23.26 10.53 -3.39
CA VAL A 131 -22.66 9.90 -2.19
C VAL A 131 -21.37 10.60 -1.80
N LEU A 132 -20.50 10.92 -2.76
CA LEU A 132 -19.21 11.56 -2.52
C LEU A 132 -19.39 13.03 -2.08
N GLY A 133 -20.50 13.68 -2.46
CA GLY A 133 -20.88 15.02 -2.03
C GLY A 133 -19.80 16.08 -2.31
N ASN A 134 -19.82 17.16 -1.52
CA ASN A 134 -18.75 18.17 -1.49
C ASN A 134 -17.69 17.86 -0.42
N ARG A 135 -17.66 16.63 0.10
CA ARG A 135 -16.79 16.28 1.23
C ARG A 135 -15.39 15.98 0.75
N ARG A 136 -14.40 16.51 1.46
CA ARG A 136 -13.01 16.17 1.22
C ARG A 136 -12.73 14.73 1.72
N PRO A 137 -11.76 14.01 1.13
CA PRO A 137 -11.44 12.64 1.57
C PRO A 137 -11.17 12.49 3.08
N ASP A 138 -10.62 13.52 3.71
CA ASP A 138 -10.33 13.57 5.15
C ASP A 138 -11.52 13.94 6.05
N GLU A 139 -12.67 14.32 5.49
CA GLU A 139 -13.89 14.63 6.24
C GLU A 139 -14.77 13.40 6.50
N TRP A 140 -14.42 12.26 5.91
CA TRP A 140 -15.11 11.00 6.13
C TRP A 140 -14.71 10.42 7.49
N PRO A 141 -15.67 9.94 8.31
CA PRO A 141 -15.33 9.24 9.54
C PRO A 141 -14.51 7.99 9.21
N GLU A 142 -13.63 7.60 10.11
CA GLU A 142 -12.85 6.38 9.96
C GLU A 142 -13.81 5.18 9.79
N ALA A 143 -13.56 4.37 8.76
CA ALA A 143 -14.32 3.15 8.54
C ALA A 143 -14.08 2.19 9.73
N PRO A 144 -15.12 1.53 10.25
CA PRO A 144 -14.94 0.56 11.32
C PRO A 144 -14.00 -0.56 10.85
N GLY A 145 -13.12 -1.03 11.75
CA GLY A 145 -12.17 -2.10 11.43
C GLY A 145 -12.82 -3.48 11.21
N VAL A 146 -14.10 -3.61 11.54
CA VAL A 146 -14.90 -4.83 11.36
C VAL A 146 -16.27 -4.40 10.83
N ASP A 147 -16.73 -5.03 9.75
CA ASP A 147 -18.09 -4.82 9.19
C ASP A 147 -19.20 -5.47 10.05
N SER A 148 -18.87 -5.86 11.29
CA SER A 148 -19.76 -6.50 12.25
C SER A 148 -20.21 -5.49 13.31
N PRO A 149 -21.51 -5.42 13.65
CA PRO A 149 -21.99 -4.59 14.75
C PRO A 149 -21.68 -5.15 16.15
N TRP A 150 -20.94 -6.27 16.25
CA TRP A 150 -20.53 -6.91 17.50
C TRP A 150 -19.03 -7.26 17.50
#